data_AF-A0A7W1MXB8-F1
#
_entry.id   AF-A0A7W1MXB8-F1
#
_cell.length_a   1.000
_cell.length_b   1.000
_cell.length_c   1.000
_cell.angle_alpha   90.00
_cell.angle_beta   90.00
_cell.angle_gamma   90.00
#
_symmetry.space_group_name_H-M   'P 1'
#
loop_
_entity.id
_entity.type
_entity.pdbx_description
1 polymer ?
#
loop_
_entity_poly.entity_id
_entity_poly.type
_entity_poly.pdbx_seq_one_letter_code
_entity_poly.pdbx_strand_id
1 'polypeptide(L)' 'GTGAVTRVLLDASDGTEQWGAIGVSENVIEASWDALVDSLEAGMLPGRVDRGRARTEDAAAVAPPG' A
#
# COMPACT_ATOMS: atom_id res chain seq x y z
N GLY A 1 -32.06 -5.14 5.81
CA GLY A 1 -30.68 -5.50 5.50
C GLY A 1 -30.18 -6.48 6.55
N THR A 2 -29.28 -7.39 6.20
CA THR A 2 -28.78 -8.45 7.09
C THR A 2 -27.83 -7.94 8.20
N GLY A 3 -27.54 -6.65 8.27
CA GLY A 3 -26.57 -6.07 9.21
C GLY A 3 -25.15 -6.62 9.02
N ALA A 4 -24.87 -7.21 7.86
CA ALA A 4 -23.59 -7.83 7.57
C ALA A 4 -22.57 -6.75 7.22
N VAL A 5 -21.49 -6.71 7.99
CA VAL A 5 -20.35 -5.81 7.76
C VAL A 5 -19.43 -6.43 6.71
N THR A 6 -19.11 -5.67 5.67
CA THR A 6 -18.11 -6.01 4.65
C THR A 6 -16.75 -5.45 5.07
N ARG A 7 -15.68 -6.23 4.85
CA ARG A 7 -14.29 -5.80 5.07
C ARG A 7 -13.52 -5.98 3.76
N VAL A 8 -12.84 -4.93 3.32
CA VAL A 8 -12.01 -4.94 2.12
C VAL A 8 -10.56 -4.76 2.54
N LEU A 9 -9.71 -5.71 2.16
CA LEU A 9 -8.26 -5.60 2.29
C LEU A 9 -7.69 -5.15 0.95
N LEU A 10 -6.83 -4.13 0.99
CA LEU A 10 -6.09 -3.66 -0.17
C LEU A 10 -4.60 -3.75 0.14
N ASP A 11 -3.87 -4.50 -0.68
CA ASP A 11 -2.41 -4.55 -0.68
C ASP A 11 -1.85 -3.71 -1.83
N ALA A 12 -0.79 -2.98 -1.56
CA ALA A 12 -0.12 -2.06 -2.47
C ALA A 12 1.40 -2.18 -2.36
N SER A 13 2.09 -1.80 -3.44
CA SER A 13 3.55 -1.76 -3.49
C SER A 13 4.01 -0.71 -4.50
N ASP A 14 5.14 -0.08 -4.23
CA ASP A 14 5.86 0.79 -5.17
C ASP A 14 6.99 0.04 -5.91
N GLY A 15 7.05 -1.30 -5.76
CA GLY A 15 8.13 -2.14 -6.29
C GLY A 15 9.31 -2.33 -5.32
N THR A 16 9.36 -1.59 -4.22
CA THR A 16 10.46 -1.65 -3.23
C THR A 16 9.97 -1.94 -1.82
N GLU A 17 8.82 -1.37 -1.44
CA GLU A 17 8.11 -1.64 -0.20
C GLU A 17 6.70 -2.13 -0.50
N GLN A 18 6.10 -2.81 0.48
CA GLN A 18 4.73 -3.30 0.43
C GLN A 18 3.99 -2.76 1.65
N TRP A 19 2.74 -2.38 1.47
CA TRP A 19 1.85 -1.93 2.53
C TRP A 19 0.40 -2.28 2.17
N GLY A 20 -0.50 -2.13 3.13
CA GLY A 20 -1.91 -2.33 2.88
C GLY A 20 -2.80 -1.51 3.80
N ALA A 21 -4.08 -1.52 3.51
CA ALA A 21 -5.12 -0.86 4.27
C ALA A 21 -6.39 -1.74 4.30
N ILE A 22 -7.23 -1.50 5.32
CA ILE A 22 -8.50 -2.21 5.48
C ILE A 22 -9.63 -1.19 5.63
N GLY A 23 -10.62 -1.27 4.75
CA GLY A 23 -11.86 -0.51 4.87
C GLY A 23 -13.01 -1.40 5.36
N VAL A 24 -13.91 -0.83 6.16
CA VAL A 24 -14.97 -1.57 6.85
C VAL A 24 -16.29 -0.81 6.76
N SER A 25 -17.26 -1.35 6.03
CA SER A 25 -18.60 -0.77 5.89
C SER A 25 -19.63 -1.86 5.56
N GLU A 26 -20.92 -1.57 5.76
CA GLU A 26 -22.01 -2.40 5.23
C GLU A 26 -22.06 -2.35 3.68
N ASN A 27 -21.52 -1.29 3.06
CA ASN A 27 -21.45 -1.13 1.62
C ASN A 27 -20.03 -1.40 1.09
N VAL A 28 -19.92 -2.32 0.13
CA VAL A 28 -18.63 -2.67 -0.49
C VAL A 28 -17.95 -1.49 -1.19
N ILE A 29 -18.71 -0.55 -1.76
CA ILE A 29 -18.17 0.62 -2.45
C ILE A 29 -17.48 1.55 -1.44
N GLU A 30 -18.12 1.80 -0.31
CA GLU A 30 -17.57 2.63 0.77
C GLU A 30 -16.35 1.95 1.41
N ALA A 31 -16.45 0.67 1.76
CA ALA A 31 -15.31 -0.10 2.28
C ALA A 31 -14.12 -0.10 1.32
N SER A 32 -14.36 -0.13 0.00
CA SER A 32 -13.30 -0.09 -1.00
C SER A 32 -12.69 1.31 -1.14
N TRP A 33 -13.51 2.36 -1.06
CA TRP A 33 -13.05 3.74 -1.12
C TRP A 33 -12.16 4.08 0.08
N ASP A 34 -12.58 3.72 1.28
CA ASP A 34 -11.80 3.94 2.50
C ASP A 34 -10.45 3.21 2.44
N ALA A 35 -10.45 1.92 2.08
CA ALA A 35 -9.21 1.15 1.91
C ALA A 35 -8.28 1.77 0.86
N LEU A 36 -8.83 2.29 -0.23
CA LEU A 36 -8.04 2.93 -1.29
C LEU A 36 -7.40 4.23 -0.81
N VAL A 37 -8.18 5.14 -0.24
CA VAL A 37 -7.67 6.44 0.25
C VAL A 37 -6.59 6.22 1.30
N ASP A 38 -6.85 5.36 2.30
CA ASP A 38 -5.87 5.03 3.34
C ASP A 38 -4.59 4.44 2.75
N SER A 39 -4.69 3.59 1.72
CA SER A 39 -3.51 3.02 1.07
C SER A 39 -2.67 4.06 0.33
N LEU A 40 -3.29 5.07 -0.28
CA LEU A 40 -2.57 6.13 -0.99
C LEU A 40 -1.87 7.07 0.00
N GLU A 41 -2.55 7.46 1.08
CA GLU A 41 -1.96 8.26 2.16
C GLU A 41 -0.80 7.53 2.82
N ALA A 42 -0.97 6.23 3.10
CA ALA A 42 0.07 5.37 3.61
C ALA A 42 1.29 5.35 2.68
N GLY A 43 1.09 5.18 1.38
CA GLY A 43 2.16 5.13 0.38
C GLY A 43 2.98 6.43 0.27
N MET A 44 2.39 7.57 0.64
CA MET A 44 3.04 8.89 0.54
C MET A 44 3.73 9.35 1.83
N LEU A 45 3.80 8.51 2.87
CA LEU A 45 4.50 8.89 4.11
C LEU A 45 6.00 9.16 3.84
N PRO A 46 6.57 10.28 4.35
CA PRO A 46 7.94 10.70 4.02
C PRO A 46 8.99 9.61 4.18
N GLY A 47 8.95 8.87 5.30
CA GLY A 47 9.91 7.80 5.59
C GLY A 47 9.75 6.50 4.78
N ARG A 48 8.70 6.37 3.94
CA ARG A 48 8.55 5.26 2.99
C ARG A 48 9.16 5.60 1.63
N VAL A 49 8.86 6.80 1.12
CA VAL A 49 9.42 7.30 -0.14
C VAL A 49 10.95 7.31 -0.11
N ASP A 50 11.54 7.73 1.01
CA ASP A 50 12.99 7.76 1.18
C ASP A 50 13.62 6.35 1.20
N ARG A 51 12.92 5.37 1.80
CA ARG A 51 13.40 3.98 1.88
C ARG A 51 13.35 3.28 0.54
N GLY A 52 12.33 3.56 -0.27
CA GLY A 52 12.22 2.98 -1.61
C GLY A 52 13.36 3.42 -2.52
N ARG A 53 13.71 4.71 -2.48
CA ARG A 53 14.86 5.25 -3.24
C ARG A 53 16.18 4.57 -2.83
N ALA A 54 16.48 4.51 -1.53
CA ALA A 54 17.72 3.94 -1.03
C ALA A 54 17.87 2.45 -1.42
N ARG A 55 16.79 1.65 -1.31
CA ARG A 55 16.82 0.23 -1.69
C ARG A 55 17.07 0.02 -3.19
N THR A 56 16.53 0.90 -4.04
CA THR A 56 16.74 0.83 -5.50
C THR A 56 18.19 1.14 -5.87
N GLU A 57 18.79 2.13 -5.19
CA GLU A 57 20.19 2.52 -5.38
C GLU A 57 21.16 1.41 -4.92
N ASP A 58 20.88 0.75 -3.80
CA ASP A 58 21.69 -0.36 -3.26
C ASP A 58 21.63 -1.61 -4.17
N ALA A 59 20.44 -1.92 -4.70
CA ALA A 59 20.26 -3.02 -5.67
C ALA A 59 21.01 -2.77 -7.00
N ALA A 60 21.12 -1.51 -7.44
CA ALA A 60 21.91 -1.17 -8.63
C ALA A 60 23.42 -1.29 -8.40
N ALA A 61 23.89 -1.06 -7.16
CA ALA A 61 25.30 -1.14 -6.80
C ALA A 61 25.85 -2.59 -6.69
N VAL A 62 24.99 -3.58 -6.44
CA VAL A 62 25.39 -4.98 -6.25
C VAL A 62 25.49 -5.79 -7.57
N ALA A 63 25.08 -5.22 -8.70
CA ALA A 63 25.19 -5.90 -10.00
C ALA A 63 26.67 -6.06 -10.40
N PRO A 64 27.18 -7.28 -10.64
CA PRO A 64 28.58 -7.48 -10.97
C PRO A 64 28.92 -6.85 -12.33
N PRO A 65 30.10 -6.23 -12.49
CA PRO A 65 30.57 -5.85 -13.83
C PRO A 65 30.76 -7.12 -14.65
N GLY A 66 30.19 -7.11 -15.86
CA GLY A 66 30.24 -8.24 -16.81
C GLY A 66 31.65 -8.60 -17.27
#